data_AF-A0A2X2K1Q7-F1
#
_entry.id   AF-A0A2X2K1Q7-F1
#
_cell.length_a   1.000
_cell.length_b   1.000
_cell.length_c   1.000
_cell.angle_alpha   90.00
_cell.angle_beta   90.00
_cell.angle_gamma   90.00
#
_symmetry.space_group_name_H-M   'P 1'
#
loop_
_entity.id
_entity.type
_entity.pdbx_description
1 polymer ?
#
loop_
_entity_poly.entity_id
_entity_poly.type
_entity_poly.pdbx_seq_one_letter_code
_entity_poly.pdbx_strand_id
1 'polypeptide(L)'
;MRYLEKFLNTLWIIIRFFKTLLGVVVAIQFTVPALIGALVAMKFDLSPLAIAVVASAAYVGSGAAQFKNGAWMITGIGDLINTMITAAIAVLFILLIQHRVGSMALIVFPTVVGGISGAIGILILPYTKMITTAIGNMVNGFTELQPIVMSILISMVFSLIIISPLSTVAIAFAIGITGLAAGSASIGISATEAVLIIGTSKVNRLGVPLSVFFGGVKMMIPNMVKYPILMLPILTTAIVSGLVSALVGIHGTKESAGFGFIGMVGPINAFKFMEVDSAWLSVLLIVVAFFVVPFVTAWLADIIYRKVFRLYTNDIFKFMG
;
A
#
# COMPACT_ATOMS: atom_id res chain seq x y z
N MET A 1 7.19 39.57 24.55
CA MET A 1 7.73 39.56 23.17
C MET A 1 8.95 38.65 23.01
N ARG A 2 10.06 38.87 23.72
CA ARG A 2 11.33 38.12 23.56
C ARG A 2 11.22 36.58 23.71
N TYR A 3 10.36 36.09 24.60
CA TYR A 3 10.09 34.65 24.76
C TYR A 3 9.21 34.08 23.66
N LEU A 4 8.27 34.89 23.14
CA LEU A 4 7.41 34.51 22.01
C LEU A 4 8.22 34.41 20.72
N GLU A 5 9.14 35.35 20.47
CA GLU A 5 10.07 35.27 19.33
C GLU A 5 10.99 34.05 19.40
N LYS A 6 11.55 33.75 20.58
CA LYS A 6 12.34 32.51 20.76
C LYS A 6 11.50 31.25 20.51
N PHE A 7 10.26 31.23 20.99
CA PHE A 7 9.34 30.12 20.77
C PHE A 7 8.98 29.96 19.29
N LEU A 8 8.59 31.04 18.61
CA LEU A 8 8.27 31.05 17.18
C LEU A 8 9.48 30.67 16.32
N ASN A 9 10.69 31.14 16.65
CA ASN A 9 11.91 30.75 15.96
C ASN A 9 12.24 29.26 16.15
N THR A 10 12.05 28.74 17.37
CA THR A 10 12.23 27.30 17.65
C THR A 10 11.23 26.46 16.87
N LEU A 11 9.95 26.88 16.85
CA LEU A 11 8.90 26.25 16.07
C LEU A 11 9.23 26.25 14.56
N TRP A 12 9.73 27.37 14.04
CA TRP A 12 10.10 27.50 12.64
C TRP A 12 11.28 26.60 12.24
N ILE A 13 12.28 26.47 13.11
CA ILE A 13 13.40 25.52 12.92
C ILE A 13 12.87 24.07 12.87
N ILE A 14 11.97 23.72 13.79
CA ILE A 14 11.35 22.38 13.83
C ILE A 14 10.57 22.11 12.53
N ILE A 15 9.75 23.06 12.08
CA ILE A 15 8.98 22.93 10.82
C ILE A 15 9.92 22.75 9.62
N ARG A 16 11.02 23.51 9.56
CA ARG A 16 12.00 23.39 8.47
C ARG A 16 12.67 22.01 8.47
N PHE A 17 13.04 21.50 9.65
CA PHE A 17 13.60 20.17 9.79
C PHE A 17 12.64 19.09 9.26
N PHE A 18 11.37 19.12 9.68
CA PHE A 18 10.37 18.16 9.19
C PHE A 18 10.08 18.30 7.70
N LYS A 19 10.13 19.52 7.14
CA LYS A 19 9.98 19.74 5.69
C LYS A 19 11.14 19.13 4.91
N THR A 20 12.37 19.28 5.38
CA THR A 20 13.55 18.64 4.78
C THR A 20 13.45 17.12 4.90
N LEU A 21 13.07 16.61 6.08
CA LEU A 21 12.88 15.18 6.31
C LEU A 21 11.83 14.58 5.36
N LEU A 22 10.69 15.26 5.20
CA LEU A 22 9.66 14.86 4.24
C LEU A 22 10.22 14.79 2.81
N GLY A 23 11.02 15.79 2.40
CA GLY A 23 11.67 15.79 1.09
C GLY A 23 12.58 14.58 0.89
N VAL A 24 13.38 14.21 1.90
CA VAL A 24 14.23 13.01 1.86
C VAL A 24 13.40 11.73 1.76
N VAL A 25 12.34 11.62 2.58
CA VAL A 25 11.46 10.43 2.58
C VAL A 25 10.74 10.27 1.24
N VAL A 26 10.29 11.36 0.62
CA VAL A 26 9.68 11.35 -0.71
C VAL A 26 10.69 10.95 -1.78
N ALA A 27 11.93 11.45 -1.70
CA ALA A 27 12.98 11.07 -2.64
C ALA A 27 13.31 9.56 -2.56
N ILE A 28 13.33 8.98 -1.35
CA ILE A 28 13.51 7.54 -1.15
C ILE A 28 12.34 6.74 -1.74
N GLN A 29 11.11 7.25 -1.68
CA GLN A 29 9.95 6.53 -2.26
C GLN A 29 10.08 6.32 -3.77
N PHE A 30 10.77 7.22 -4.49
CA PHE A 30 11.01 7.03 -5.91
C PHE A 30 11.91 5.81 -6.19
N THR A 31 12.77 5.41 -5.26
CA THR A 31 13.67 4.25 -5.45
C THR A 31 13.05 2.92 -5.05
N VAL A 32 11.79 2.89 -4.55
CA VAL A 32 11.09 1.66 -4.15
C VAL A 32 11.08 0.58 -5.24
N PRO A 33 10.83 0.88 -6.53
CA PRO A 33 10.94 -0.13 -7.58
C PRO A 33 12.32 -0.76 -7.71
N ALA A 34 13.38 0.03 -7.49
CA ALA A 34 14.75 -0.47 -7.49
C ALA A 34 15.00 -1.41 -6.31
N LEU A 35 14.51 -1.05 -5.12
CA LEU A 35 14.60 -1.90 -3.93
C LEU A 35 13.86 -3.23 -4.13
N ILE A 36 12.66 -3.20 -4.72
CA ILE A 36 11.91 -4.41 -5.07
C ILE A 36 12.73 -5.28 -6.02
N GLY A 37 13.26 -4.71 -7.11
CA GLY A 37 14.09 -5.45 -8.06
C GLY A 37 15.32 -6.07 -7.41
N ALA A 38 16.01 -5.34 -6.53
CA ALA A 38 17.16 -5.85 -5.79
C ALA A 38 16.77 -7.02 -4.88
N LEU A 39 15.70 -6.89 -4.09
CA LEU A 39 15.24 -7.93 -3.18
C LEU A 39 14.77 -9.19 -3.91
N VAL A 40 14.11 -9.03 -5.06
CA VAL A 40 13.74 -10.16 -5.93
C VAL A 40 15.01 -10.86 -6.41
N ALA A 41 16.00 -10.14 -6.94
CA ALA A 41 17.26 -10.72 -7.39
C ALA A 41 18.03 -11.44 -6.26
N MET A 42 18.02 -10.89 -5.05
CA MET A 42 18.63 -11.52 -3.87
C MET A 42 17.96 -12.84 -3.50
N LYS A 43 16.63 -12.98 -3.70
CA LYS A 43 15.93 -14.25 -3.46
C LYS A 43 16.31 -15.37 -4.43
N PHE A 44 16.95 -15.04 -5.54
CA PHE A 44 17.51 -16.00 -6.52
C PHE A 44 19.02 -16.15 -6.40
N ASP A 45 19.64 -15.69 -5.31
CA ASP A 45 21.08 -15.79 -5.03
C ASP A 45 21.96 -15.26 -6.18
N LEU A 46 21.50 -14.22 -6.88
CA LEU A 46 22.23 -13.61 -7.99
C LEU A 46 23.45 -12.82 -7.52
N SER A 47 24.43 -12.63 -8.41
CA SER A 47 25.65 -11.87 -8.11
C SER A 47 25.34 -10.38 -7.83
N PRO A 48 26.22 -9.65 -7.11
CA PRO A 48 26.00 -8.23 -6.81
C PRO A 48 25.76 -7.35 -8.05
N LEU A 49 26.46 -7.63 -9.15
CA LEU A 49 26.26 -6.95 -10.43
C LEU A 49 24.87 -7.25 -11.01
N ALA A 50 24.46 -8.52 -10.99
CA ALA A 50 23.15 -8.94 -11.46
C ALA A 50 22.02 -8.27 -10.66
N ILE A 51 22.16 -8.22 -9.33
CA ILE A 51 21.22 -7.52 -8.43
C ILE A 51 21.08 -6.05 -8.82
N ALA A 52 22.20 -5.35 -9.03
CA ALA A 52 22.18 -3.94 -9.43
C ALA A 52 21.47 -3.74 -10.78
N VAL A 53 21.71 -4.63 -11.75
CA VAL A 53 21.06 -4.57 -13.07
C VAL A 53 19.56 -4.82 -12.99
N VAL A 54 19.10 -5.82 -12.21
CA VAL A 54 17.67 -6.07 -11.99
C VAL A 54 17.01 -4.88 -11.31
N ALA A 55 17.67 -4.28 -10.32
CA ALA A 55 17.18 -3.07 -9.65
C ALA A 55 17.02 -1.89 -10.63
N SER A 56 18.01 -1.64 -11.48
CA SER A 56 17.93 -0.59 -12.51
C SER A 56 16.84 -0.86 -13.55
N ALA A 57 16.72 -2.11 -14.01
CA ALA A 57 15.69 -2.51 -14.96
C ALA A 57 14.28 -2.32 -14.36
N ALA A 58 14.07 -2.78 -13.13
CA ALA A 58 12.81 -2.63 -12.41
C ALA A 58 12.46 -1.14 -12.19
N TYR A 59 13.45 -0.30 -11.87
CA TYR A 59 13.25 1.15 -11.72
C TYR A 59 12.77 1.81 -13.02
N VAL A 60 13.45 1.58 -14.13
CA VAL A 60 13.06 2.15 -15.43
C VAL A 60 11.74 1.55 -15.92
N GLY A 61 11.61 0.22 -15.87
CA GLY A 61 10.42 -0.50 -16.32
C GLY A 61 9.16 -0.14 -15.53
N SER A 62 9.27 0.15 -14.22
CA SER A 62 8.13 0.61 -13.40
C SER A 62 7.47 1.89 -13.91
N GLY A 63 8.17 2.67 -14.74
CA GLY A 63 7.74 4.00 -15.14
C GLY A 63 7.98 5.08 -14.08
N ALA A 64 8.77 4.81 -13.04
CA ALA A 64 9.21 5.82 -12.07
C ALA A 64 10.04 6.92 -12.75
N ALA A 65 10.95 6.53 -13.66
CA ALA A 65 11.65 7.44 -14.56
C ALA A 65 11.03 7.39 -15.96
N GLN A 66 10.63 8.54 -16.50
CA GLN A 66 10.06 8.65 -17.84
C GLN A 66 10.78 9.73 -18.62
N PHE A 67 10.99 9.48 -19.92
CA PHE A 67 11.48 10.49 -20.83
C PHE A 67 10.29 11.34 -21.30
N LYS A 68 10.25 12.61 -20.89
CA LYS A 68 9.19 13.57 -21.25
C LYS A 68 9.84 14.89 -21.64
N ASN A 69 9.36 15.49 -22.72
CA ASN A 69 9.80 16.81 -23.20
C ASN A 69 11.33 16.91 -23.38
N GLY A 70 11.97 15.85 -23.88
CA GLY A 70 13.42 15.82 -24.11
C GLY A 70 14.28 15.63 -22.85
N ALA A 71 13.67 15.44 -21.67
CA ALA A 71 14.38 15.23 -20.41
C ALA A 71 13.90 13.98 -19.69
N TRP A 72 14.81 13.34 -18.95
CA TRP A 72 14.45 12.29 -18.00
C TRP A 72 13.88 12.92 -16.74
N MET A 73 12.62 12.59 -16.44
CA MET A 73 11.92 13.07 -15.25
C MET A 73 11.55 11.91 -14.36
N ILE A 74 11.72 12.10 -13.05
CA ILE A 74 11.16 11.21 -12.04
C ILE A 74 9.70 11.62 -11.86
N THR A 75 8.78 10.72 -12.20
CA THR A 75 7.34 11.02 -12.30
C THR A 75 6.51 10.41 -11.17
N GLY A 76 7.10 9.58 -10.31
CA GLY A 76 6.45 9.00 -9.16
C GLY A 76 7.11 7.72 -8.68
N ILE A 77 6.39 6.95 -7.86
CA ILE A 77 6.85 5.70 -7.23
C ILE A 77 6.86 4.49 -8.18
N GLY A 78 6.43 4.65 -9.44
CA GLY A 78 6.30 3.57 -10.40
C GLY A 78 5.09 2.66 -10.16
N ASP A 79 4.73 1.86 -11.16
CA ASP A 79 3.69 0.83 -11.06
C ASP A 79 4.25 -0.46 -10.44
N LEU A 80 3.68 -0.91 -9.31
CA LEU A 80 4.19 -2.07 -8.57
C LEU A 80 4.04 -3.38 -9.37
N ILE A 81 2.95 -3.56 -10.12
CA ILE A 81 2.75 -4.77 -10.93
C ILE A 81 3.82 -4.83 -11.99
N ASN A 82 4.02 -3.72 -12.70
CA ASN A 82 4.99 -3.62 -13.77
C ASN A 82 6.43 -3.76 -13.26
N THR A 83 6.71 -3.24 -12.05
CA THR A 83 7.97 -3.45 -11.34
C THR A 83 8.24 -4.94 -11.14
N MET A 84 7.27 -5.69 -10.59
CA MET A 84 7.41 -7.13 -10.33
C MET A 84 7.60 -7.93 -11.61
N ILE A 85 6.83 -7.63 -12.66
CA ILE A 85 6.96 -8.26 -13.98
C ILE A 85 8.33 -7.98 -14.58
N THR A 86 8.78 -6.72 -14.57
CA THR A 86 10.08 -6.33 -15.11
C THR A 86 11.23 -7.00 -14.36
N ALA A 87 11.15 -7.04 -13.02
CA ALA A 87 12.13 -7.72 -12.18
C ALA A 87 12.18 -9.22 -12.47
N ALA A 88 11.02 -9.88 -12.61
CA ALA A 88 10.94 -11.30 -12.94
C ALA A 88 11.55 -11.61 -14.32
N ILE A 89 11.30 -10.78 -15.33
CA ILE A 89 11.88 -10.91 -16.67
C ILE A 89 13.40 -10.71 -16.61
N ALA A 90 13.88 -9.70 -15.89
CA ALA A 90 15.31 -9.44 -15.75
C ALA A 90 16.03 -10.60 -15.04
N VAL A 91 15.46 -11.13 -13.96
CA VAL A 91 15.99 -12.32 -13.28
C VAL A 91 16.00 -13.52 -14.23
N LEU A 92 14.93 -13.76 -14.97
CA LEU A 92 14.86 -14.86 -15.94
C LEU A 92 15.98 -14.77 -16.98
N PHE A 93 16.21 -13.60 -17.56
CA PHE A 93 17.31 -13.42 -18.52
C PHE A 93 18.68 -13.67 -17.89
N ILE A 94 18.92 -13.22 -16.66
CA ILE A 94 20.19 -13.49 -15.96
C ILE A 94 20.37 -15.00 -15.75
N LEU A 95 19.34 -15.69 -15.25
CA LEU A 95 19.40 -17.13 -15.01
C LEU A 95 19.72 -17.91 -16.30
N LEU A 96 19.21 -17.46 -17.46
CA LEU A 96 19.45 -18.09 -18.75
C LEU A 96 20.88 -17.89 -19.29
N ILE A 97 21.50 -16.74 -19.03
CA ILE A 97 22.80 -16.39 -19.65
C ILE A 97 23.99 -16.46 -18.69
N GLN A 98 23.78 -16.41 -17.37
CA GLN A 98 24.85 -16.21 -16.37
C GLN A 98 26.02 -17.21 -16.49
N HIS A 99 25.72 -18.47 -16.83
CA HIS A 99 26.74 -19.52 -16.98
C HIS A 99 27.57 -19.40 -18.27
N ARG A 100 27.18 -18.53 -19.21
CA ARG A 100 27.81 -18.37 -20.53
C ARG A 100 28.59 -17.07 -20.70
N VAL A 101 28.31 -16.05 -19.88
CA VAL A 101 28.87 -14.70 -20.08
C VAL A 101 30.22 -14.46 -19.40
N GLY A 102 30.62 -15.25 -18.40
CA GLY A 102 31.94 -15.10 -17.75
C GLY A 102 32.30 -13.64 -17.42
N SER A 103 33.47 -13.18 -17.86
CA SER A 103 33.92 -11.78 -17.67
C SER A 103 33.13 -10.74 -18.49
N MET A 104 32.43 -11.14 -19.55
CA MET A 104 31.57 -10.24 -20.33
C MET A 104 30.31 -9.82 -19.58
N ALA A 105 30.02 -10.41 -18.41
CA ALA A 105 28.88 -10.04 -17.58
C ALA A 105 28.82 -8.53 -17.27
N LEU A 106 29.98 -7.86 -17.12
CA LEU A 106 30.07 -6.42 -16.88
C LEU A 106 29.47 -5.57 -18.02
N ILE A 107 29.50 -6.07 -19.25
CA ILE A 107 28.95 -5.40 -20.43
C ILE A 107 27.56 -5.93 -20.73
N VAL A 108 27.39 -7.25 -20.74
CA VAL A 108 26.17 -7.92 -21.19
C VAL A 108 25.02 -7.72 -20.20
N PHE A 109 25.26 -7.75 -18.89
CA PHE A 109 24.16 -7.58 -17.94
C PHE A 109 23.52 -6.19 -18.05
N PRO A 110 24.24 -5.05 -17.97
CA PRO A 110 23.59 -3.75 -18.09
C PRO A 110 22.95 -3.51 -19.46
N THR A 111 23.63 -3.87 -20.55
CA THR A 111 23.17 -3.53 -21.91
C THR A 111 22.07 -4.46 -22.41
N VAL A 112 22.23 -5.78 -22.28
CA VAL A 112 21.30 -6.77 -22.81
C VAL A 112 20.21 -7.06 -21.79
N VAL A 113 20.56 -7.50 -20.59
CA VAL A 113 19.55 -7.85 -19.58
C VAL A 113 18.81 -6.60 -19.13
N GLY A 114 19.55 -5.58 -18.66
CA GLY A 114 18.98 -4.34 -18.15
C GLY A 114 18.19 -3.60 -19.23
N GLY A 115 18.82 -3.40 -20.39
CA GLY A 115 18.21 -2.72 -21.54
C GLY A 115 16.96 -3.41 -22.06
N ILE A 116 17.01 -4.72 -22.34
CA ILE A 116 15.86 -5.45 -22.91
C ILE A 116 14.74 -5.58 -21.87
N SER A 117 15.06 -5.95 -20.63
CA SER A 117 14.03 -6.11 -19.59
C SER A 117 13.35 -4.78 -19.26
N GLY A 118 14.13 -3.70 -19.15
CA GLY A 118 13.60 -2.35 -18.96
C GLY A 118 12.72 -1.90 -20.14
N ALA A 119 13.14 -2.18 -21.38
CA ALA A 119 12.35 -1.88 -22.57
C ALA A 119 11.03 -2.67 -22.60
N ILE A 120 11.06 -3.98 -22.32
CA ILE A 120 9.85 -4.80 -22.19
C ILE A 120 8.95 -4.24 -21.08
N GLY A 121 9.52 -3.86 -19.94
CA GLY A 121 8.79 -3.20 -18.85
C GLY A 121 8.04 -1.95 -19.32
N ILE A 122 8.71 -1.05 -20.04
CA ILE A 122 8.08 0.16 -20.60
C ILE A 122 6.95 -0.19 -21.59
N LEU A 123 7.13 -1.22 -22.42
CA LEU A 123 6.11 -1.67 -23.38
C LEU A 123 4.89 -2.30 -22.70
N ILE A 124 5.08 -2.97 -21.55
CA ILE A 124 4.00 -3.58 -20.75
C ILE A 124 3.28 -2.53 -19.87
N LEU A 125 3.97 -1.45 -19.49
CA LEU A 125 3.45 -0.39 -18.62
C LEU A 125 2.04 0.14 -18.97
N PRO A 126 1.67 0.42 -20.24
CA PRO A 126 0.31 0.85 -20.55
C PRO A 126 -0.75 -0.21 -20.22
N TYR A 127 -0.42 -1.49 -20.36
CA TYR A 127 -1.34 -2.60 -20.07
C TYR A 127 -1.51 -2.83 -18.57
N THR A 128 -0.43 -2.75 -17.78
CA THR A 128 -0.52 -2.84 -16.32
C THR A 128 -1.31 -1.66 -15.73
N LYS A 129 -1.16 -0.46 -16.31
CA LYS A 129 -1.99 0.70 -15.97
C LYS A 129 -3.48 0.50 -16.23
N MET A 130 -3.88 -0.34 -17.18
CA MET A 130 -5.31 -0.63 -17.42
C MET A 130 -5.97 -1.27 -16.20
N ILE A 131 -5.24 -2.04 -15.39
CA ILE A 131 -5.76 -2.63 -14.15
C ILE A 131 -6.13 -1.51 -13.16
N THR A 132 -5.21 -0.57 -12.96
CA THR A 132 -5.43 0.62 -12.11
C THR A 132 -6.61 1.45 -12.62
N THR A 133 -6.70 1.68 -13.93
CA THR A 133 -7.82 2.41 -14.54
C THR A 133 -9.15 1.67 -14.37
N ALA A 134 -9.19 0.35 -14.55
CA ALA A 134 -10.40 -0.44 -14.41
C ALA A 134 -10.93 -0.41 -12.96
N ILE A 135 -10.03 -0.56 -11.98
CA ILE A 135 -10.37 -0.41 -10.56
C ILE A 135 -10.90 1.00 -10.30
N GLY A 136 -10.27 2.02 -10.89
CA GLY A 136 -10.73 3.40 -10.76
C GLY A 136 -12.11 3.66 -11.31
N ASN A 137 -12.41 3.15 -12.49
CA ASN A 137 -13.75 3.25 -13.08
C ASN A 137 -14.80 2.54 -12.22
N MET A 138 -14.46 1.38 -11.65
CA MET A 138 -15.34 0.66 -10.72
C MET A 138 -15.60 1.49 -9.44
N VAL A 139 -14.56 2.04 -8.82
CA VAL A 139 -14.69 2.88 -7.62
C VAL A 139 -15.49 4.14 -7.91
N ASN A 140 -15.23 4.81 -9.03
CA ASN A 140 -15.99 5.99 -9.46
C ASN A 140 -17.47 5.65 -9.68
N GLY A 141 -17.78 4.50 -10.29
CA GLY A 141 -19.17 4.04 -10.40
C GLY A 141 -19.85 3.84 -9.04
N PHE A 142 -19.11 3.40 -8.01
CA PHE A 142 -19.68 3.31 -6.65
C PHE A 142 -19.94 4.66 -6.00
N THR A 143 -19.22 5.72 -6.39
CA THR A 143 -19.45 7.07 -5.86
C THR A 143 -20.77 7.69 -6.28
N GLU A 144 -21.41 7.15 -7.33
CA GLU A 144 -22.74 7.55 -7.78
C GLU A 144 -23.88 6.90 -6.97
N LEU A 145 -23.56 5.90 -6.12
CA LEU A 145 -24.52 5.22 -5.28
C LEU A 145 -24.83 6.02 -4.01
N GLN A 146 -25.91 5.64 -3.32
CA GLN A 146 -26.25 6.21 -2.02
C GLN A 146 -25.10 6.04 -1.00
N PRO A 147 -24.91 6.99 -0.05
CA PRO A 147 -23.72 7.04 0.82
C PRO A 147 -23.38 5.76 1.56
N ILE A 148 -24.39 5.04 2.06
CA ILE A 148 -24.19 3.78 2.80
C ILE A 148 -23.64 2.68 1.89
N VAL A 149 -24.30 2.45 0.73
CA VAL A 149 -23.89 1.41 -0.21
C VAL A 149 -22.53 1.73 -0.83
N MET A 150 -22.31 2.99 -1.20
CA MET A 150 -21.02 3.49 -1.67
C MET A 150 -19.91 3.16 -0.66
N SER A 151 -20.09 3.54 0.61
CA SER A 151 -19.06 3.39 1.63
C SER A 151 -18.72 1.92 1.88
N ILE A 152 -19.72 1.04 1.95
CA ILE A 152 -19.52 -0.41 2.09
C ILE A 152 -18.70 -0.97 0.93
N LEU A 153 -19.09 -0.69 -0.31
CA LEU A 153 -18.43 -1.24 -1.50
C LEU A 153 -17.00 -0.72 -1.65
N ILE A 154 -16.79 0.58 -1.42
CA ILE A 154 -15.45 1.18 -1.48
C ILE A 154 -14.55 0.63 -0.37
N SER A 155 -15.06 0.50 0.86
CA SER A 155 -14.33 -0.14 1.96
C SER A 155 -13.93 -1.56 1.59
N MET A 156 -14.84 -2.38 1.04
CA MET A 156 -14.53 -3.75 0.59
C MET A 156 -13.43 -3.77 -0.48
N VAL A 157 -13.53 -2.91 -1.50
CA VAL A 157 -12.54 -2.85 -2.58
C VAL A 157 -11.15 -2.49 -2.04
N PHE A 158 -11.03 -1.42 -1.26
CA PHE A 158 -9.73 -1.01 -0.71
C PHE A 158 -9.17 -2.02 0.31
N SER A 159 -10.04 -2.74 1.02
CA SER A 159 -9.66 -3.86 1.90
C SER A 159 -8.99 -5.01 1.14
N LEU A 160 -9.48 -5.32 -0.06
CA LEU A 160 -8.87 -6.35 -0.92
C LEU A 160 -7.60 -5.86 -1.58
N ILE A 161 -7.57 -4.60 -2.03
CA ILE A 161 -6.40 -4.02 -2.70
C ILE A 161 -5.19 -3.99 -1.77
N ILE A 162 -5.34 -3.64 -0.49
CA ILE A 162 -4.17 -3.49 0.43
C ILE A 162 -3.41 -4.81 0.64
N ILE A 163 -4.11 -5.94 0.60
CA ILE A 163 -3.53 -7.28 0.75
C ILE A 163 -3.25 -7.96 -0.61
N SER A 164 -3.33 -7.20 -1.70
CA SER A 164 -2.96 -7.63 -3.05
C SER A 164 -1.59 -7.03 -3.47
N PRO A 165 -0.99 -7.50 -4.58
CA PRO A 165 0.23 -6.88 -5.13
C PRO A 165 0.00 -5.48 -5.75
N LEU A 166 -1.18 -4.88 -5.56
CA LEU A 166 -1.52 -3.53 -6.00
C LEU A 166 -1.15 -2.47 -4.94
N SER A 167 -1.01 -1.21 -5.35
CA SER A 167 -0.78 -0.09 -4.44
C SER A 167 -2.09 0.69 -4.22
N THR A 168 -2.64 0.61 -3.00
CA THR A 168 -3.82 1.38 -2.59
C THR A 168 -3.61 2.88 -2.73
N VAL A 169 -2.43 3.36 -2.34
CA VAL A 169 -2.05 4.77 -2.45
C VAL A 169 -1.98 5.19 -3.91
N ALA A 170 -1.31 4.40 -4.77
CA ALA A 170 -1.23 4.73 -6.20
C ALA A 170 -2.62 4.77 -6.86
N ILE A 171 -3.50 3.82 -6.52
CA ILE A 171 -4.88 3.80 -7.02
C ILE A 171 -5.65 5.03 -6.52
N ALA A 172 -5.58 5.36 -5.23
CA ALA A 172 -6.23 6.55 -4.69
C ALA A 172 -5.80 7.84 -5.40
N PHE A 173 -4.51 8.01 -5.67
CA PHE A 173 -3.98 9.14 -6.43
C PHE A 173 -4.43 9.14 -7.90
N ALA A 174 -4.40 7.97 -8.55
CA ALA A 174 -4.74 7.85 -9.96
C ALA A 174 -6.20 8.21 -10.24
N ILE A 175 -7.09 7.84 -9.33
CA ILE A 175 -8.54 8.05 -9.48
C ILE A 175 -8.98 9.38 -8.86
N GLY A 176 -8.13 9.99 -8.04
CA GLY A 176 -8.41 11.26 -7.39
C GLY A 176 -9.55 11.19 -6.38
N ILE A 177 -9.71 10.07 -5.67
CA ILE A 177 -10.81 9.86 -4.71
C ILE A 177 -10.76 10.89 -3.58
N THR A 178 -11.92 11.45 -3.22
CA THR A 178 -12.05 12.49 -2.18
C THR A 178 -13.33 12.32 -1.38
N GLY A 179 -13.47 13.12 -0.31
CA GLY A 179 -14.68 13.18 0.51
C GLY A 179 -14.97 11.87 1.24
N LEU A 180 -16.26 11.54 1.37
CA LEU A 180 -16.73 10.33 2.06
C LEU A 180 -16.19 9.04 1.41
N ALA A 181 -16.02 9.03 0.10
CA ALA A 181 -15.45 7.89 -0.63
C ALA A 181 -13.99 7.62 -0.21
N ALA A 182 -13.17 8.68 -0.10
CA ALA A 182 -11.78 8.56 0.34
C ALA A 182 -11.66 8.14 1.81
N GLY A 183 -12.52 8.66 2.69
CA GLY A 183 -12.57 8.22 4.08
C GLY A 183 -12.98 6.75 4.21
N SER A 184 -13.98 6.32 3.45
CA SER A 184 -14.44 4.92 3.42
C SER A 184 -13.39 3.95 2.87
N ALA A 185 -12.59 4.37 1.89
CA ALA A 185 -11.42 3.63 1.43
C ALA A 185 -10.41 3.41 2.56
N SER A 186 -10.12 4.45 3.34
CA SER A 186 -9.22 4.38 4.51
C SER A 186 -9.79 3.46 5.61
N ILE A 187 -11.09 3.54 5.89
CA ILE A 187 -11.76 2.66 6.85
C ILE A 187 -11.72 1.20 6.41
N GLY A 188 -11.86 0.93 5.10
CA GLY A 188 -11.67 -0.41 4.55
C GLY A 188 -10.28 -0.96 4.82
N ILE A 189 -9.23 -0.18 4.57
CA ILE A 189 -7.86 -0.59 4.89
C ILE A 189 -7.72 -0.90 6.38
N SER A 190 -8.28 -0.05 7.24
CA SER A 190 -8.29 -0.24 8.70
C SER A 190 -8.97 -1.55 9.13
N ALA A 191 -10.03 -1.96 8.41
CA ALA A 191 -10.68 -3.25 8.61
C ALA A 191 -9.74 -4.44 8.29
N THR A 192 -9.02 -4.38 7.15
CA THR A 192 -8.00 -5.40 6.83
C THR A 192 -6.89 -5.44 7.87
N GLU A 193 -6.39 -4.27 8.30
CA GLU A 193 -5.34 -4.18 9.31
C GLU A 193 -5.79 -4.80 10.63
N ALA A 194 -7.01 -4.49 11.11
CA ALA A 194 -7.57 -5.06 12.33
C ALA A 194 -7.64 -6.60 12.27
N VAL A 195 -8.16 -7.15 11.17
CA VAL A 195 -8.23 -8.61 10.96
C VAL A 195 -6.85 -9.24 11.00
N LEU A 196 -5.89 -8.66 10.28
CA LEU A 196 -4.52 -9.18 10.22
C LEU A 196 -3.79 -9.04 11.56
N ILE A 197 -3.95 -7.94 12.29
CA ILE A 197 -3.33 -7.76 13.61
C ILE A 197 -3.88 -8.81 14.58
N ILE A 198 -5.20 -8.99 14.65
CA ILE A 198 -5.83 -9.97 15.54
C ILE A 198 -5.40 -11.39 15.17
N GLY A 199 -5.40 -11.73 13.89
CA GLY A 199 -5.00 -13.05 13.41
C GLY A 199 -3.52 -13.33 13.66
N THR A 200 -2.64 -12.41 13.27
CA THR A 200 -1.19 -12.58 13.38
C THR A 200 -0.70 -12.59 14.83
N SER A 201 -1.35 -11.83 15.73
CA SER A 201 -1.01 -11.80 17.16
C SER A 201 -1.20 -13.14 17.88
N LYS A 202 -2.01 -14.05 17.31
CA LYS A 202 -2.29 -15.36 17.93
C LYS A 202 -1.25 -16.43 17.61
N VAL A 203 -0.49 -16.27 16.52
CA VAL A 203 0.38 -17.32 15.98
C VAL A 203 1.81 -16.87 15.66
N ASN A 204 2.07 -15.56 15.66
CA ASN A 204 3.39 -15.02 15.37
C ASN A 204 3.99 -14.31 16.58
N ARG A 205 5.32 -14.13 16.53
CA ARG A 205 6.03 -13.24 17.45
C ARG A 205 5.55 -11.80 17.26
N LEU A 206 5.64 -11.00 18.32
CA LEU A 206 5.16 -9.61 18.39
C LEU A 206 5.66 -8.71 17.24
N GLY A 207 6.81 -9.02 16.64
CA GLY A 207 7.31 -8.29 15.48
C GLY A 207 6.33 -8.26 14.30
N VAL A 208 5.67 -9.37 13.98
CA VAL A 208 4.73 -9.43 12.84
C VAL A 208 3.50 -8.54 13.03
N PRO A 209 2.70 -8.64 14.11
CA PRO A 209 1.55 -7.77 14.31
C PRO A 209 1.93 -6.30 14.45
N LEU A 210 3.08 -5.97 15.06
CA LEU A 210 3.57 -4.59 15.09
C LEU A 210 3.93 -4.07 13.71
N SER A 211 4.60 -4.89 12.89
CA SER A 211 4.87 -4.52 11.51
C SER A 211 3.57 -4.30 10.73
N VAL A 212 2.55 -5.16 10.87
CA VAL A 212 1.24 -4.95 10.25
C VAL A 212 0.62 -3.62 10.71
N PHE A 213 0.64 -3.33 12.02
CA PHE A 213 0.13 -2.08 12.59
C PHE A 213 0.82 -0.83 12.04
N PHE A 214 2.11 -0.91 11.70
CA PHE A 214 2.87 0.17 11.08
C PHE A 214 2.89 0.11 9.53
N GLY A 215 2.00 -0.66 8.90
CA GLY A 215 1.81 -0.68 7.45
C GLY A 215 2.50 -1.82 6.70
N GLY A 216 3.07 -2.78 7.41
CA GLY A 216 3.61 -4.05 6.90
C GLY A 216 2.54 -5.04 6.43
N VAL A 217 1.34 -4.57 6.08
CA VAL A 217 0.21 -5.40 5.61
C VAL A 217 0.60 -6.28 4.42
N LYS A 218 1.44 -5.75 3.52
CA LYS A 218 1.92 -6.46 2.33
C LYS A 218 2.71 -7.74 2.63
N MET A 219 3.23 -7.89 3.85
CA MET A 219 3.89 -9.13 4.29
C MET A 219 2.93 -10.33 4.34
N MET A 220 1.61 -10.07 4.37
CA MET A 220 0.56 -11.09 4.41
C MET A 220 0.01 -11.43 3.01
N ILE A 221 0.55 -10.86 1.92
CA ILE A 221 0.18 -11.24 0.54
C ILE A 221 0.36 -12.76 0.31
N PRO A 222 1.49 -13.40 0.69
CA PRO A 222 1.64 -14.85 0.53
C PRO A 222 0.55 -15.64 1.25
N ASN A 223 0.14 -15.19 2.43
CA ASN A 223 -0.95 -15.80 3.19
C ASN A 223 -2.29 -15.71 2.46
N MET A 224 -2.62 -14.55 1.88
CA MET A 224 -3.85 -14.39 1.09
C MET A 224 -3.83 -15.29 -0.14
N VAL A 225 -2.71 -15.39 -0.85
CA VAL A 225 -2.58 -16.23 -2.04
C VAL A 225 -2.72 -17.72 -1.68
N LYS A 226 -2.09 -18.16 -0.58
CA LYS A 226 -2.17 -19.56 -0.12
C LYS A 226 -3.53 -19.90 0.49
N TYR A 227 -4.15 -18.96 1.20
CA TYR A 227 -5.41 -19.12 1.90
C TYR A 227 -6.40 -18.01 1.54
N PRO A 228 -7.05 -18.07 0.36
CA PRO A 228 -8.01 -17.05 -0.08
C PRO A 228 -9.19 -16.85 0.88
N ILE A 229 -9.48 -17.85 1.72
CA ILE A 229 -10.52 -17.78 2.76
C ILE A 229 -10.30 -16.63 3.76
N LEU A 230 -9.07 -16.10 3.87
CA LEU A 230 -8.74 -14.93 4.66
C LEU A 230 -9.49 -13.67 4.19
N MET A 231 -9.98 -13.64 2.93
CA MET A 231 -10.84 -12.57 2.44
C MET A 231 -12.19 -12.50 3.16
N LEU A 232 -12.70 -13.61 3.68
CA LEU A 232 -14.01 -13.65 4.34
C LEU A 232 -14.07 -12.79 5.63
N PRO A 233 -13.18 -12.98 6.63
CA PRO A 233 -13.14 -12.09 7.79
C PRO A 233 -12.80 -10.65 7.42
N ILE A 234 -11.96 -10.42 6.39
CA ILE A 234 -11.65 -9.07 5.89
C ILE A 234 -12.90 -8.36 5.36
N LEU A 235 -13.60 -8.99 4.41
CA LEU A 235 -14.74 -8.37 3.74
C LEU A 235 -15.90 -8.12 4.70
N THR A 236 -16.13 -9.03 5.64
CA THR A 236 -17.19 -8.87 6.65
C THR A 236 -16.88 -7.74 7.63
N THR A 237 -15.64 -7.63 8.08
CA THR A 237 -15.17 -6.47 8.87
C THR A 237 -15.30 -5.18 8.06
N ALA A 238 -14.93 -5.20 6.78
CA ALA A 238 -15.03 -4.06 5.87
C ALA A 238 -16.47 -3.60 5.62
N ILE A 239 -17.44 -4.53 5.51
CA ILE A 239 -18.86 -4.19 5.36
C ILE A 239 -19.35 -3.40 6.58
N VAL A 240 -19.09 -3.90 7.79
CA VAL A 240 -19.55 -3.23 9.01
C VAL A 240 -18.81 -1.91 9.21
N SER A 241 -17.51 -1.88 8.92
CA SER A 241 -16.71 -0.67 9.07
C SER A 241 -17.10 0.40 8.04
N GLY A 242 -17.38 0.02 6.79
CA GLY A 242 -17.88 0.91 5.74
C GLY A 242 -19.27 1.47 6.04
N LEU A 243 -20.16 0.67 6.65
CA LEU A 243 -21.44 1.16 7.16
C LEU A 243 -21.23 2.26 8.21
N VAL A 244 -20.34 2.03 9.18
CA VAL A 244 -20.02 3.02 10.22
C VAL A 244 -19.35 4.26 9.61
N SER A 245 -18.48 4.10 8.62
CA SER A 245 -17.89 5.22 7.87
C SER A 245 -18.96 6.15 7.30
N ALA A 246 -20.00 5.59 6.68
CA ALA A 246 -21.12 6.36 6.15
C ALA A 246 -21.92 7.08 7.23
N LEU A 247 -22.23 6.39 8.34
CA LEU A 247 -23.04 6.94 9.43
C LEU A 247 -22.32 8.04 10.21
N VAL A 248 -21.00 7.88 10.41
CA VAL A 248 -20.15 8.85 11.11
C VAL A 248 -19.75 10.00 10.18
N GLY A 249 -19.77 9.79 8.86
CA GLY A 249 -19.37 10.78 7.87
C GLY A 249 -17.85 10.96 7.81
N ILE A 250 -17.09 9.86 7.78
CA ILE A 250 -15.62 9.92 7.69
C ILE A 250 -15.21 10.38 6.29
N HIS A 251 -14.70 11.61 6.19
CA HIS A 251 -14.18 12.18 4.95
C HIS A 251 -12.67 12.03 4.87
N GLY A 252 -12.13 12.09 3.65
CA GLY A 252 -10.69 12.12 3.45
C GLY A 252 -10.27 12.64 2.10
N THR A 253 -8.98 12.52 1.83
CA THR A 253 -8.37 12.88 0.54
C THR A 253 -7.63 11.69 -0.08
N LYS A 254 -7.29 11.79 -1.37
CA LYS A 254 -6.48 10.80 -2.09
C LYS A 254 -5.15 10.47 -1.40
N GLU A 255 -4.57 11.44 -0.69
CA GLU A 255 -3.33 11.26 0.09
C GLU A 255 -3.53 10.33 1.31
N SER A 256 -4.76 10.21 1.81
CA SER A 256 -5.10 9.44 3.03
C SER A 256 -5.88 8.15 2.79
N ALA A 257 -6.58 8.05 1.65
CA ALA A 257 -7.44 6.93 1.31
C ALA A 257 -6.69 5.59 1.25
N GLY A 258 -5.40 5.64 0.90
CA GLY A 258 -4.56 4.44 0.75
C GLY A 258 -3.88 3.93 2.03
N PHE A 259 -4.12 4.53 3.20
CA PHE A 259 -3.34 4.27 4.40
C PHE A 259 -4.10 3.66 5.59
N GLY A 260 -5.42 3.74 5.67
CA GLY A 260 -6.11 3.33 6.91
C GLY A 260 -5.56 4.06 8.14
N PHE A 261 -5.28 3.33 9.22
CA PHE A 261 -4.65 3.91 10.41
C PHE A 261 -3.11 3.86 10.39
N ILE A 262 -2.49 3.38 9.30
CA ILE A 262 -1.03 3.37 9.12
C ILE A 262 -0.49 4.78 9.31
N GLY A 263 0.45 4.93 10.24
CA GLY A 263 1.07 6.22 10.55
C GLY A 263 0.08 7.30 11.00
N MET A 264 -1.14 6.91 11.41
CA MET A 264 -2.27 7.79 11.74
C MET A 264 -2.72 8.70 10.59
N VAL A 265 -2.36 8.39 9.35
CA VAL A 265 -2.65 9.24 8.18
C VAL A 265 -4.16 9.39 7.96
N GLY A 266 -4.92 8.29 7.98
CA GLY A 266 -6.38 8.31 7.86
C GLY A 266 -7.06 9.09 9.00
N PRO A 267 -6.85 8.71 10.28
CA PRO A 267 -7.43 9.42 11.43
C PRO A 267 -7.14 10.93 11.45
N ILE A 268 -5.88 11.34 11.21
CA ILE A 268 -5.49 12.75 11.22
C ILE A 268 -6.13 13.50 10.05
N ASN A 269 -6.23 12.87 8.88
CA ASN A 269 -6.88 13.50 7.72
C ASN A 269 -8.39 13.65 7.96
N ALA A 270 -9.06 12.61 8.46
CA ALA A 270 -10.48 12.62 8.79
C ALA A 270 -10.84 13.72 9.80
N PHE A 271 -9.99 13.93 10.82
CA PHE A 271 -10.19 14.99 11.81
C PHE A 271 -10.28 16.39 11.19
N LYS A 272 -9.55 16.66 10.09
CA LYS A 272 -9.57 17.96 9.41
C LYS A 272 -10.88 18.27 8.71
N PHE A 273 -11.66 17.24 8.37
CA PHE A 273 -12.92 17.36 7.62
C PHE A 273 -14.15 17.08 8.49
N MET A 274 -13.96 16.84 9.78
CA MET A 274 -15.06 16.52 10.68
C MET A 274 -15.73 17.81 11.18
N GLU A 275 -16.94 18.07 10.70
CA GLU A 275 -17.75 19.25 11.05
C GLU A 275 -18.57 19.00 12.33
N VAL A 276 -17.89 18.78 13.45
CA VAL A 276 -18.52 18.58 14.76
C VAL A 276 -18.02 19.66 15.71
N ASP A 277 -18.95 20.36 16.37
CA ASP A 277 -18.65 21.53 17.24
C ASP A 277 -17.71 21.20 18.41
N SER A 278 -17.68 19.94 18.84
CA SER A 278 -16.82 19.47 19.93
C SER A 278 -15.64 18.67 19.39
N ALA A 279 -14.43 19.22 19.53
CA ALA A 279 -13.18 18.53 19.16
C ALA A 279 -13.02 17.18 19.86
N TRP A 280 -13.48 17.06 21.11
CA TRP A 280 -13.45 15.80 21.85
C TRP A 280 -14.37 14.74 21.23
N LEU A 281 -15.57 15.15 20.81
CA LEU A 281 -16.51 14.26 20.13
C LEU A 281 -15.94 13.82 18.77
N SER A 282 -15.25 14.71 18.05
CA SER A 282 -14.59 14.37 16.79
C SER A 282 -13.52 13.29 16.97
N VAL A 283 -12.66 13.44 17.98
CA VAL A 283 -11.64 12.43 18.31
C VAL A 283 -12.30 11.10 18.68
N LEU A 284 -13.36 11.14 19.49
CA LEU A 284 -14.08 9.93 19.89
C LEU A 284 -14.66 9.20 18.66
N LEU A 285 -15.33 9.90 17.76
CA LEU A 285 -15.91 9.32 16.54
C LEU A 285 -14.85 8.69 15.64
N ILE A 286 -13.69 9.34 15.50
CA ILE A 286 -12.56 8.81 14.73
C ILE A 286 -11.98 7.56 15.38
N VAL A 287 -11.79 7.57 16.70
CA VAL A 287 -11.31 6.38 17.43
C VAL A 287 -12.30 5.23 17.27
N VAL A 288 -13.60 5.51 17.34
CA VAL A 288 -14.64 4.51 17.13
C VAL A 288 -14.59 3.95 15.71
N ALA A 289 -14.49 4.80 14.69
CA ALA A 289 -14.53 4.40 13.29
C ALA A 289 -13.25 3.67 12.84
N PHE A 290 -12.05 4.13 13.23
CA PHE A 290 -10.78 3.55 12.77
C PHE A 290 -10.27 2.39 13.64
N PHE A 291 -10.65 2.34 14.92
CA PHE A 291 -10.10 1.34 15.85
C PHE A 291 -11.19 0.48 16.47
N VAL A 292 -12.18 1.06 17.17
CA VAL A 292 -13.14 0.24 17.92
C VAL A 292 -13.95 -0.66 17.01
N VAL A 293 -14.58 -0.11 15.97
CA VAL A 293 -15.45 -0.88 15.07
C VAL A 293 -14.64 -1.91 14.28
N PRO A 294 -13.53 -1.55 13.60
CA PRO A 294 -12.71 -2.53 12.89
C PRO A 294 -12.21 -3.67 13.78
N PHE A 295 -11.69 -3.37 14.98
CA PHE A 295 -11.13 -4.42 15.85
C PHE A 295 -12.21 -5.30 16.49
N VAL A 296 -13.32 -4.71 16.94
CA VAL A 296 -14.43 -5.49 17.51
C VAL A 296 -15.06 -6.38 16.44
N THR A 297 -15.30 -5.85 15.25
CA THR A 297 -15.90 -6.63 14.15
C THR A 297 -14.95 -7.71 13.65
N ALA A 298 -13.66 -7.42 13.52
CA ALA A 298 -12.64 -8.40 13.17
C ALA A 298 -12.52 -9.52 14.22
N TRP A 299 -12.57 -9.18 15.51
CA TRP A 299 -12.53 -10.16 16.60
C TRP A 299 -13.77 -11.07 16.59
N LEU A 300 -14.96 -10.50 16.39
CA LEU A 300 -16.21 -11.25 16.25
C LEU A 300 -16.19 -12.15 15.01
N ALA A 301 -15.79 -11.62 13.85
CA ALA A 301 -15.68 -12.38 12.61
C ALA A 301 -14.72 -13.56 12.76
N ASP A 302 -13.58 -13.35 13.41
CA ASP A 302 -12.61 -14.39 13.69
C ASP A 302 -13.19 -15.51 14.59
N ILE A 303 -13.96 -15.17 15.62
CA ILE A 303 -14.63 -16.15 16.47
C ILE A 303 -15.70 -16.92 15.68
N ILE A 304 -16.55 -16.21 14.94
CA ILE A 304 -17.65 -16.79 14.17
C ILE A 304 -17.09 -17.78 13.13
N TYR A 305 -16.13 -17.36 12.31
CA TYR A 305 -15.63 -18.20 11.23
C TYR A 305 -14.75 -19.35 11.71
N ARG A 306 -13.95 -19.16 12.77
CA ARG A 306 -13.10 -20.24 13.29
C ARG A 306 -13.79 -21.19 14.26
N LYS A 307 -14.57 -20.67 15.22
CA LYS A 307 -15.15 -21.49 16.29
C LYS A 307 -16.55 -22.00 15.97
N VAL A 308 -17.39 -21.17 15.34
CA VAL A 308 -18.78 -21.54 15.03
C VAL A 308 -18.83 -22.33 13.74
N PHE A 309 -18.36 -21.73 12.64
CA PHE A 309 -18.41 -22.36 11.31
C PHE A 309 -17.22 -23.27 11.00
N ARG A 310 -16.13 -23.22 11.78
CA ARG A 310 -14.93 -24.05 11.63
C ARG A 310 -14.32 -24.00 10.22
N LEU A 311 -14.37 -22.84 9.58
CA LEU A 311 -13.94 -22.66 8.20
C LEU A 311 -12.41 -22.68 8.03
N TYR A 312 -11.66 -22.25 9.04
CA TYR A 312 -10.20 -22.22 9.00
C TYR A 312 -9.57 -22.27 10.41
N THR A 313 -8.28 -22.61 10.48
CA THR A 313 -7.46 -22.57 11.70
C THR A 313 -6.60 -21.31 11.74
N ASN A 314 -6.00 -20.98 12.89
CA ASN A 314 -5.14 -19.79 13.01
C ASN A 314 -3.89 -19.85 12.11
N ASP A 315 -3.54 -21.02 11.57
CA ASP A 315 -2.35 -21.21 10.72
C ASP A 315 -2.39 -20.36 9.45
N ILE A 316 -3.59 -19.94 9.00
CA ILE A 316 -3.72 -19.05 7.85
C ILE A 316 -3.06 -17.69 8.08
N PHE A 317 -2.86 -17.28 9.34
CA PHE A 317 -2.20 -16.03 9.72
C PHE A 317 -0.72 -16.21 10.07
N LYS A 318 -0.17 -17.42 10.00
CA LYS A 318 1.25 -17.66 10.29
C LYS A 318 2.10 -17.02 9.20
N PHE A 319 3.00 -16.13 9.59
CA PHE A 319 3.90 -15.44 8.68
C PHE A 319 4.77 -16.46 7.93
N MET A 320 4.90 -16.29 6.61
CA MET A 320 5.58 -17.25 5.72
C MET A 320 6.96 -16.78 5.27
N GLY A 321 7.48 -15.69 5.83
CA GLY A 321 8.75 -15.08 5.48
C GLY A 321 9.83 -15.21 6.54
#